data_AF-A0A7C2G012-F1
#
_entry.id   AF-A0A7C2G012-F1
#
_cell.length_a   1.000
_cell.length_b   1.000
_cell.length_c   1.000
_cell.angle_alpha   90.00
_cell.angle_beta   90.00
_cell.angle_gamma   90.00
#
_symmetry.space_group_name_H-M   'P 1'
#
loop_
_entity.id
_entity.type
_entity.pdbx_description
1 polymer ?
#
loop_
_entity_poly.entity_id
_entity_poly.type
_entity_poly.pdbx_seq_one_letter_code
_entity_poly.pdbx_strand_id
1 'polypeptide(L)'
;MKREITLEEYVEKLERKSRWDALRTAYENASRRKIRLVDPDPPKTLGSYILRLDYSAWFWTLIILTIATVGVVYASNILPALTLIRYLLGTVYVLFLPGYVLVEALYPGEEDLKPLERLALSIGLSLAVIPLIGLLLNYTPWGIRLDPLIMALTVYNTALGLIAAERKHGIVRRKLSTYPSL
;
A
#
# COMPACT_ATOMS: atom_id res chain seq x y z
N MET A 1 13.03 27.51 20.33
CA MET A 1 13.09 26.08 20.70
C MET A 1 11.70 25.46 20.53
N LYS A 2 11.48 24.62 19.53
CA LYS A 2 10.27 23.77 19.51
C LYS A 2 10.47 22.70 20.58
N ARG A 3 9.59 22.64 21.58
CA ARG A 3 9.59 21.54 22.55
C ARG A 3 8.98 20.33 21.86
N GLU A 4 9.83 19.38 21.50
CA GLU A 4 9.41 18.04 21.14
C GLU A 4 8.98 17.36 22.45
N ILE A 5 7.73 16.93 22.49
CA ILE A 5 7.12 16.24 23.63
C ILE A 5 6.51 14.96 23.08
N THR A 6 6.56 13.89 23.87
CA THR A 6 5.94 12.63 23.46
C THR A 6 4.43 12.80 23.40
N LEU A 7 3.78 11.93 22.61
CA LEU A 7 2.32 11.95 22.47
C LEU A 7 1.64 11.70 23.81
N GLU A 8 2.25 10.83 24.62
CA GLU A 8 1.87 10.51 25.99
C GLU A 8 1.95 11.75 26.88
N GLU A 9 3.06 12.48 26.84
CA GLU A 9 3.26 13.69 27.65
C GLU A 9 2.33 14.84 27.21
N TYR A 10 1.99 14.91 25.92
CA TYR A 10 1.00 15.87 25.42
C TYR A 10 -0.42 15.55 25.90
N VAL A 11 -0.79 14.27 25.91
CA VAL A 11 -2.10 13.79 26.40
C VAL A 11 -2.20 13.94 27.91
N GLU A 12 -1.11 13.75 28.65
CA GLU A 12 -1.05 13.92 30.10
C GLU A 12 -1.12 15.40 30.52
N LYS A 13 -0.51 16.30 29.74
CA LYS A 13 -0.64 17.76 29.92
C LYS A 13 -2.05 18.29 29.63
N LEU A 14 -2.85 17.55 28.86
CA LEU A 14 -4.26 17.85 28.67
C LEU A 14 -5.02 17.31 29.88
N GLU A 15 -5.13 18.11 30.95
CA GLU A 15 -5.90 17.82 32.17
C GLU A 15 -7.41 17.66 31.86
N ARG A 16 -7.80 16.54 31.24
CA ARG A 16 -9.18 16.23 30.87
C ARG A 16 -9.69 15.02 31.64
N LYS A 17 -10.98 15.06 31.98
CA LYS A 17 -11.68 14.04 32.77
C LYS A 17 -11.64 12.63 32.17
N SER A 18 -11.43 12.48 30.86
CA SER A 18 -11.42 11.18 30.18
C SER A 18 -10.30 11.11 29.15
N ARG A 19 -9.60 9.97 29.11
CA ARG A 19 -8.53 9.67 28.15
C ARG A 19 -9.01 9.78 26.70
N TRP A 20 -10.28 9.43 26.44
CA TRP A 20 -10.92 9.59 25.13
C TRP A 20 -11.04 11.05 24.70
N ASP A 21 -11.38 11.92 25.64
CA ASP A 21 -11.51 13.35 25.41
C ASP A 21 -10.14 13.99 25.14
N ALA A 22 -9.09 13.55 25.85
CA ALA A 22 -7.72 14.00 25.60
C ALA A 22 -7.21 13.53 24.21
N LEU A 23 -7.47 12.27 23.83
CA LEU A 23 -7.13 11.74 22.51
C LEU A 23 -7.89 12.43 21.37
N ARG A 24 -9.18 12.72 21.57
CA ARG A 24 -9.98 13.51 20.61
C ARG A 24 -9.41 14.91 20.44
N THR A 25 -9.06 15.56 21.55
CA THR A 25 -8.20 16.75 21.66
C THR A 25 -6.97 16.73 20.76
N ALA A 26 -6.12 15.73 20.97
CA ALA A 26 -4.90 15.57 20.20
C ALA A 26 -5.20 15.35 18.71
N TYR A 27 -6.16 14.51 18.37
CA TYR A 27 -6.57 14.27 16.99
C TYR A 27 -7.09 15.53 16.29
N GLU A 28 -7.96 16.31 16.94
CA GLU A 28 -8.49 17.57 16.40
C GLU A 28 -7.37 18.61 16.18
N ASN A 29 -6.43 18.71 17.12
CA ASN A 29 -5.28 19.60 16.99
C ASN A 29 -4.32 19.14 15.88
N ALA A 30 -4.12 17.83 15.70
CA ALA A 30 -3.34 17.27 14.60
C ALA A 30 -4.01 17.51 13.25
N SER A 31 -5.33 17.27 13.17
CA SER A 31 -6.16 17.51 11.99
C SER A 31 -6.15 18.98 11.56
N ARG A 32 -6.15 19.92 12.51
CA ARG A 32 -6.03 21.37 12.25
C ARG A 32 -4.58 21.82 11.96
N ARG A 33 -3.63 20.91 11.73
CA ARG A 33 -2.19 21.16 11.52
C ARG A 33 -1.52 21.98 12.65
N LYS A 34 -2.10 21.99 13.87
CA LYS A 34 -1.52 22.69 15.02
C LYS A 34 -0.39 21.90 15.68
N ILE A 35 -0.46 20.58 15.62
CA ILE A 35 0.59 19.64 16.06
C ILE A 35 0.92 18.69 14.92
N ARG A 36 2.18 18.27 14.80
CA ARG A 36 2.64 17.32 13.78
C ARG A 36 3.25 16.12 14.48
N LEU A 37 2.61 14.97 14.31
CA LEU A 37 3.10 13.70 14.82
C LEU A 37 4.26 13.23 13.94
N VAL A 38 5.41 12.93 14.56
CA VAL A 38 6.61 12.45 13.90
C VAL A 38 7.04 11.17 14.62
N ASP A 39 7.36 10.14 13.87
CA ASP A 39 7.89 8.89 14.43
C ASP A 39 9.30 9.16 14.99
N PRO A 40 9.57 8.81 16.26
CA PRO A 40 10.88 8.99 16.89
C PRO A 40 12.01 8.17 16.26
N ASP A 41 11.74 7.01 15.64
CA ASP A 41 12.78 6.21 14.95
C ASP A 41 12.32 5.76 13.56
N PRO A 42 12.44 6.62 12.54
CA PRO A 42 12.00 6.32 11.19
C PRO A 42 13.03 5.45 10.43
N PRO A 43 12.58 4.58 9.49
CA PRO A 43 13.48 3.68 8.76
C PRO A 43 14.47 4.45 7.88
N LYS A 44 15.76 4.17 8.06
CA LYS A 44 16.88 4.83 7.35
C LYS A 44 17.25 4.17 6.02
N THR A 45 16.92 2.87 5.88
CA THR A 45 17.27 2.04 4.71
C THR A 45 16.02 1.41 4.11
N LEU A 46 16.08 1.13 2.80
CA LEU A 46 15.00 0.45 2.06
C LEU A 46 14.63 -0.91 2.65
N GLY A 47 15.64 -1.73 2.99
CA GLY A 47 15.40 -3.01 3.66
C GLY A 47 14.69 -2.84 5.01
N SER A 48 15.08 -1.84 5.81
CA SER A 48 14.40 -1.55 7.08
C SER A 48 12.96 -1.04 6.86
N TYR A 49 12.70 -0.31 5.79
CA TYR A 49 11.34 0.12 5.43
C TYR A 49 10.46 -1.07 5.08
N ILE A 50 10.95 -1.99 4.23
CA ILE A 50 10.17 -3.17 3.80
C ILE A 50 9.96 -4.14 4.96
N LEU A 51 10.96 -4.37 5.81
CA LEU A 51 10.85 -5.31 6.92
C LEU A 51 9.99 -4.80 8.09
N ARG A 52 9.88 -3.48 8.28
CA ARG A 52 8.98 -2.91 9.30
C ARG A 52 7.54 -2.88 8.81
N LEU A 53 6.75 -3.85 9.28
CA LEU A 53 5.32 -3.97 8.95
C LEU A 53 4.55 -2.66 9.15
N ASP A 54 4.93 -1.85 10.16
CA ASP A 54 4.29 -0.57 10.45
C ASP A 54 4.27 0.38 9.23
N TYR A 55 5.29 0.32 8.40
CA TYR A 55 5.44 1.17 7.20
C TYR A 55 5.07 0.45 5.90
N SER A 56 5.27 -0.87 5.83
CA SER A 56 5.17 -1.68 4.62
C SER A 56 3.97 -2.62 4.59
N ALA A 57 3.01 -2.50 5.51
CA ALA A 57 1.81 -3.34 5.56
C ALA A 57 1.09 -3.42 4.20
N TRP A 58 1.03 -2.30 3.46
CA TRP A 58 0.44 -2.24 2.12
C TRP A 58 1.17 -3.14 1.10
N PHE A 59 2.51 -3.18 1.16
CA PHE A 59 3.35 -4.00 0.28
C PHE A 59 3.21 -5.48 0.61
N TRP A 60 3.24 -5.82 1.90
CA TRP A 60 3.03 -7.20 2.34
C TRP A 60 1.63 -7.71 2.01
N THR A 61 0.60 -6.87 2.16
CA THR A 61 -0.76 -7.20 1.74
C THR A 61 -0.81 -7.52 0.25
N LEU A 62 -0.14 -6.73 -0.59
CA LEU A 62 -0.03 -6.97 -2.03
C LEU A 62 0.67 -8.31 -2.35
N ILE A 63 1.79 -8.60 -1.69
CA ILE A 63 2.54 -9.85 -1.89
C ILE A 63 1.72 -11.07 -1.45
N ILE A 64 1.14 -11.02 -0.25
CA ILE A 64 0.31 -12.10 0.30
C ILE A 64 -0.88 -12.35 -0.62
N LEU A 65 -1.58 -11.29 -1.06
CA LEU A 65 -2.75 -11.44 -1.91
C LEU A 65 -2.38 -11.96 -3.31
N THR A 66 -1.22 -11.57 -3.84
CA THR A 66 -0.69 -12.13 -5.09
C THR A 66 -0.37 -13.61 -4.95
N ILE A 67 0.40 -13.99 -3.93
CA ILE A 67 0.76 -15.40 -3.67
C ILE A 67 -0.49 -16.24 -3.40
N ALA A 68 -1.43 -15.73 -2.59
CA ALA A 68 -2.68 -16.42 -2.29
C ALA A 68 -3.52 -16.63 -3.56
N THR A 69 -3.62 -15.62 -4.44
CA THR A 69 -4.34 -15.75 -5.70
C THR A 69 -3.69 -16.79 -6.61
N VAL A 70 -2.37 -16.72 -6.81
CA VAL A 70 -1.61 -17.70 -7.60
C VAL A 70 -1.79 -19.11 -7.04
N GLY A 71 -1.61 -19.26 -5.72
CA GLY A 71 -1.76 -20.54 -5.02
C GLY A 71 -3.16 -21.12 -5.16
N VAL A 72 -4.21 -20.31 -4.97
CA VAL A 72 -5.60 -20.74 -5.11
C VAL A 72 -5.93 -21.11 -6.56
N VAL A 73 -5.42 -20.39 -7.56
CA VAL A 73 -5.61 -20.74 -8.97
C VAL A 73 -5.08 -22.14 -9.25
N TYR A 74 -3.83 -22.43 -8.87
CA TYR A 74 -3.24 -23.74 -9.12
C TYR A 74 -3.82 -24.84 -8.22
N ALA A 75 -4.13 -24.55 -6.96
CA ALA A 75 -4.77 -25.51 -6.05
C ALA A 75 -6.18 -25.90 -6.48
N SER A 76 -6.94 -24.99 -7.11
CA SER A 76 -8.29 -25.27 -7.62
C SER A 76 -8.33 -26.37 -8.69
N ASN A 77 -7.21 -26.61 -9.39
CA ASN A 77 -7.10 -27.69 -10.37
C ASN A 77 -7.06 -29.08 -9.69
N ILE A 78 -6.64 -29.14 -8.42
CA ILE A 78 -6.55 -30.38 -7.63
C ILE A 78 -7.78 -30.52 -6.72
N LEU A 79 -8.23 -29.40 -6.12
CA LEU A 79 -9.32 -29.33 -5.17
C LEU A 79 -10.44 -28.42 -5.70
N PRO A 80 -11.46 -28.99 -6.39
CA PRO A 80 -12.55 -28.20 -6.99
C PRO A 80 -13.33 -27.33 -5.98
N ALA A 81 -13.33 -27.70 -4.69
CA ALA A 81 -13.94 -26.90 -3.62
C ALA A 81 -13.35 -25.47 -3.51
N LEU A 82 -12.12 -25.25 -3.95
CA LEU A 82 -11.47 -23.94 -3.94
C LEU A 82 -11.89 -23.03 -5.12
N THR A 83 -12.69 -23.53 -6.07
CA THR A 83 -13.10 -22.77 -7.27
C THR A 83 -13.87 -21.50 -6.92
N LEU A 84 -14.72 -21.55 -5.88
CA LEU A 84 -15.43 -20.36 -5.41
C LEU A 84 -14.46 -19.30 -4.88
N ILE A 85 -13.47 -19.71 -4.10
CA ILE A 85 -12.44 -18.83 -3.56
C ILE A 85 -11.59 -18.26 -4.70
N ARG A 86 -11.26 -19.06 -5.72
CA ARG A 86 -10.57 -18.62 -6.93
C ARG A 86 -11.33 -17.51 -7.65
N TYR A 87 -12.64 -17.63 -7.81
CA TYR A 87 -13.43 -16.59 -8.48
C TYR A 87 -13.47 -15.29 -7.68
N LEU A 88 -13.62 -15.37 -6.36
CA LEU A 88 -13.60 -14.19 -5.50
C LEU A 88 -12.23 -13.50 -5.49
N LEU A 89 -11.16 -14.25 -5.17
CA LEU A 89 -9.80 -13.71 -5.14
C LEU A 89 -9.34 -13.26 -6.53
N GLY A 90 -9.60 -14.04 -7.57
CA GLY A 90 -9.27 -13.71 -8.94
C GLY A 90 -9.95 -12.42 -9.41
N THR A 91 -11.21 -12.20 -9.02
CA THR A 91 -11.93 -10.96 -9.33
C THR A 91 -11.29 -9.75 -8.64
N VAL A 92 -11.00 -9.85 -7.34
CA VAL A 92 -10.32 -8.76 -6.61
C VAL A 92 -8.93 -8.51 -7.19
N TYR A 93 -8.19 -9.57 -7.50
CA TYR A 93 -6.88 -9.50 -8.11
C TYR A 93 -6.91 -8.77 -9.45
N VAL A 94 -7.83 -9.14 -10.35
CA VAL A 94 -7.94 -8.54 -11.68
C VAL A 94 -8.49 -7.10 -11.60
N LEU A 95 -9.52 -6.84 -10.79
CA LEU A 95 -10.19 -5.54 -10.80
C LEU A 95 -9.50 -4.46 -9.97
N PHE A 96 -8.59 -4.83 -9.05
CA PHE A 96 -8.03 -3.87 -8.10
C PHE A 96 -6.51 -3.88 -8.02
N LEU A 97 -5.84 -5.05 -7.95
CA LEU A 97 -4.41 -5.07 -7.60
C LEU A 97 -3.49 -4.35 -8.60
N PRO A 98 -3.58 -4.58 -9.93
CA PRO A 98 -2.70 -3.97 -10.91
C PRO A 98 -2.79 -2.44 -10.95
N GLY A 99 -4.00 -1.91 -10.79
CA GLY A 99 -4.20 -0.47 -10.71
C GLY A 99 -3.83 0.07 -9.34
N TYR A 100 -4.11 -0.65 -8.25
CA TYR A 100 -3.71 -0.25 -6.88
C TYR A 100 -2.20 -0.05 -6.79
N VAL A 101 -1.41 -1.04 -7.22
CA VAL A 101 0.05 -0.95 -7.16
C VAL A 101 0.59 0.16 -8.06
N LEU A 102 -0.07 0.42 -9.19
CA LEU A 102 0.28 1.53 -10.07
C LEU A 102 -0.04 2.88 -9.43
N VAL A 103 -1.17 3.03 -8.74
CA VAL A 103 -1.48 4.25 -7.99
C VAL A 103 -0.48 4.46 -6.86
N GLU A 104 -0.15 3.42 -6.10
CA GLU A 104 0.90 3.50 -5.07
C GLU A 104 2.27 3.89 -5.67
N ALA A 105 2.56 3.40 -6.88
CA ALA A 105 3.77 3.74 -7.60
C ALA A 105 3.75 5.14 -8.21
N LEU A 106 2.60 5.71 -8.55
CA LEU A 106 2.46 7.03 -9.19
C LEU A 106 2.25 8.17 -8.17
N TYR A 107 1.46 7.91 -7.13
CA TYR A 107 1.06 8.85 -6.07
C TYR A 107 1.39 8.24 -4.69
N PRO A 108 2.68 8.20 -4.29
CA PRO A 108 3.10 7.52 -3.07
C PRO A 108 2.81 8.32 -1.80
N GLY A 109 2.46 9.60 -1.91
CA GLY A 109 2.11 10.46 -0.78
C GLY A 109 0.68 10.25 -0.30
N GLU A 110 0.47 10.35 1.01
CA GLU A 110 -0.86 10.27 1.63
C GLU A 110 -1.73 11.50 1.32
N GLU A 111 -1.11 12.66 1.09
CA GLU A 111 -1.81 13.90 0.75
C GLU A 111 -2.10 14.04 -0.76
N ASP A 112 -1.60 13.11 -1.59
CA ASP A 112 -1.69 13.21 -3.06
C ASP A 112 -3.13 12.97 -3.56
N LEU A 113 -3.86 12.06 -2.92
CA LEU A 113 -5.20 11.62 -3.34
C LEU A 113 -6.07 11.32 -2.13
N LYS A 114 -7.34 11.69 -2.19
CA LYS A 114 -8.31 11.26 -1.17
C LYS A 114 -8.52 9.75 -1.24
N PRO A 115 -8.92 9.07 -0.15
CA PRO A 115 -9.12 7.62 -0.14
C PRO A 115 -10.09 7.11 -1.23
N LEU A 116 -11.20 7.83 -1.46
CA LEU A 116 -12.17 7.49 -2.51
C LEU A 116 -11.61 7.68 -3.92
N GLU A 117 -10.82 8.73 -4.14
CA GLU A 117 -10.16 8.99 -5.43
C GLU A 117 -9.11 7.90 -5.72
N ARG A 118 -8.32 7.51 -4.72
CA ARG A 118 -7.35 6.42 -4.80
C ARG A 118 -8.02 5.10 -5.14
N LEU A 119 -9.16 4.79 -4.52
CA LEU A 119 -9.94 3.59 -4.80
C LEU A 119 -10.47 3.59 -6.25
N ALA A 120 -11.12 4.69 -6.67
CA ALA A 120 -11.68 4.82 -8.01
C ALA A 120 -10.59 4.71 -9.11
N LEU A 121 -9.45 5.38 -8.90
CA LEU A 121 -8.31 5.31 -9.82
C LEU A 121 -7.70 3.90 -9.87
N SER A 122 -7.63 3.19 -8.75
CA SER A 122 -7.11 1.82 -8.71
C SER A 122 -7.97 0.87 -9.55
N ILE A 123 -9.29 1.01 -9.48
CA ILE A 123 -10.22 0.21 -10.30
C ILE A 123 -10.09 0.61 -11.78
N GLY A 124 -10.15 1.90 -12.09
CA GLY A 124 -10.04 2.40 -13.47
C GLY A 124 -8.72 2.01 -14.15
N LEU A 125 -7.60 2.11 -13.44
CA LEU A 125 -6.29 1.72 -13.95
C LEU A 125 -6.17 0.20 -14.12
N SER A 126 -6.77 -0.61 -13.25
CA SER A 126 -6.79 -2.07 -13.45
C SER A 126 -7.51 -2.45 -14.74
N LEU A 127 -8.67 -1.83 -14.99
CA LEU A 127 -9.45 -2.03 -16.22
C LEU A 127 -8.70 -1.58 -17.48
N ALA A 128 -7.77 -0.63 -17.38
CA ALA A 128 -6.92 -0.21 -18.49
C ALA A 128 -5.69 -1.13 -18.68
N VAL A 129 -5.02 -1.48 -17.58
CA VAL A 129 -3.77 -2.23 -17.57
C VAL A 129 -3.98 -3.68 -18.02
N ILE A 130 -5.05 -4.33 -17.60
CA ILE A 130 -5.25 -5.76 -17.90
C ILE A 130 -5.42 -6.04 -19.39
N PRO A 131 -6.30 -5.33 -20.14
CA PRO A 131 -6.38 -5.50 -21.58
C PRO A 131 -5.06 -5.17 -22.28
N LEU A 132 -4.31 -4.18 -21.80
CA LEU A 132 -3.02 -3.83 -22.38
C LEU A 132 -1.99 -4.96 -22.20
N ILE A 133 -1.89 -5.55 -21.01
CA ILE A 133 -1.04 -6.72 -20.74
C ILE A 133 -1.50 -7.91 -21.59
N GLY A 134 -2.81 -8.16 -21.67
CA GLY A 134 -3.37 -9.21 -22.52
C GLY A 134 -3.00 -9.03 -23.99
N LEU A 135 -3.10 -7.81 -24.51
CA LEU A 135 -2.70 -7.48 -25.88
C LEU A 135 -1.20 -7.70 -26.10
N LEU A 136 -0.35 -7.28 -25.16
CA LEU A 136 1.10 -7.53 -25.24
C LEU A 136 1.41 -9.03 -25.25
N LEU A 137 0.74 -9.81 -24.39
CA LEU A 137 0.88 -11.26 -24.34
C LEU A 137 0.42 -11.95 -25.64
N ASN A 138 -0.54 -11.37 -26.36
CA ASN A 138 -0.97 -11.89 -27.65
C ASN A 138 0.14 -11.90 -28.71
N TYR A 139 1.11 -10.97 -28.60
CA TYR A 139 2.28 -10.94 -29.48
C TYR A 139 3.42 -11.86 -29.01
N THR A 140 3.24 -12.55 -27.88
CA THR A 140 4.23 -13.52 -27.37
C THR A 140 3.90 -14.95 -27.84
N PRO A 141 4.89 -15.86 -27.92
CA PRO A 141 4.66 -17.25 -28.32
C PRO A 141 3.64 -18.01 -27.45
N TRP A 142 3.39 -17.54 -26.24
CA TRP A 142 2.46 -18.18 -25.29
C TRP A 142 0.99 -17.78 -25.51
N GLY A 143 0.74 -16.63 -26.15
CA GLY A 143 -0.60 -16.08 -26.41
C GLY A 143 -1.39 -15.69 -25.16
N ILE A 144 -2.69 -15.40 -25.32
CA ILE A 144 -3.61 -15.04 -24.23
C ILE A 144 -4.11 -16.31 -23.52
N ARG A 145 -3.23 -16.96 -22.77
CA ARG A 145 -3.57 -18.09 -21.88
C ARG A 145 -3.56 -17.64 -20.41
N LEU A 146 -4.13 -18.46 -19.53
CA LEU A 146 -4.17 -18.18 -18.10
C LEU A 146 -2.77 -18.11 -17.47
N ASP A 147 -1.89 -19.08 -17.75
CA ASP A 147 -0.57 -19.13 -17.13
C ASP A 147 0.32 -17.92 -17.49
N PRO A 148 0.46 -17.53 -18.77
CA PRO A 148 1.21 -16.33 -19.15
C PRO A 148 0.62 -15.06 -18.56
N LEU A 149 -0.71 -14.96 -18.47
CA LEU A 149 -1.38 -13.80 -17.89
C LEU A 149 -1.08 -13.66 -16.39
N ILE A 150 -1.20 -14.75 -15.63
CA ILE A 150 -0.90 -14.75 -14.19
C ILE A 150 0.59 -14.45 -13.96
N MET A 151 1.48 -15.04 -14.76
CA MET A 151 2.91 -14.79 -14.66
C MET A 151 3.25 -13.32 -14.94
N ALA A 152 2.69 -12.74 -16.01
CA ALA A 152 2.89 -11.34 -16.35
C ALA A 152 2.35 -10.40 -15.26
N LEU A 153 1.14 -10.65 -14.74
CA LEU A 153 0.56 -9.85 -13.65
C LEU A 153 1.34 -9.98 -12.34
N THR A 154 1.90 -11.16 -12.06
CA THR A 154 2.75 -11.39 -10.87
C THR A 154 4.04 -10.59 -10.95
N VAL A 155 4.72 -10.63 -12.11
CA VAL A 155 5.92 -9.84 -12.37
C VAL A 155 5.60 -8.35 -12.31
N TYR A 156 4.52 -7.92 -12.96
CA TYR A 156 4.06 -6.53 -12.96
C TYR A 156 3.77 -6.01 -11.54
N ASN A 157 2.97 -6.73 -10.75
CA ASN A 157 2.61 -6.33 -9.39
C ASN A 157 3.83 -6.27 -8.48
N THR A 158 4.73 -7.25 -8.58
CA THR A 158 5.95 -7.30 -7.75
C THR A 158 6.91 -6.17 -8.13
N ALA A 159 7.16 -5.96 -9.42
CA ALA A 159 8.06 -4.92 -9.91
C ALA A 159 7.55 -3.52 -9.54
N LEU A 160 6.27 -3.22 -9.79
CA LEU A 160 5.69 -1.94 -9.39
C LEU A 160 5.61 -1.78 -7.88
N GLY A 161 5.36 -2.87 -7.14
CA GLY A 161 5.37 -2.85 -5.67
C GLY A 161 6.73 -2.42 -5.12
N LEU A 162 7.81 -2.92 -5.70
CA LEU A 162 9.17 -2.51 -5.34
C LEU A 162 9.42 -1.04 -5.70
N ILE A 163 9.02 -0.59 -6.90
CA ILE A 163 9.15 0.82 -7.30
C ILE A 163 8.35 1.75 -6.37
N ALA A 164 7.13 1.36 -5.99
CA ALA A 164 6.31 2.11 -5.05
C ALA A 164 6.96 2.17 -3.66
N ALA A 165 7.56 1.08 -3.18
CA ALA A 165 8.29 1.05 -1.92
C ALA A 165 9.50 1.99 -1.93
N GLU A 166 10.29 2.00 -3.01
CA GLU A 166 11.40 2.94 -3.21
C GLU A 166 10.92 4.40 -3.14
N ARG A 167 9.84 4.72 -3.86
CA ARG A 167 9.29 6.09 -3.86
C ARG A 167 8.77 6.51 -2.49
N LYS A 168 8.05 5.63 -1.79
CA LYS A 168 7.54 5.90 -0.43
C LYS A 168 8.66 6.09 0.58
N HIS A 169 9.68 5.25 0.54
CA HIS A 169 10.87 5.42 1.37
C HIS A 169 11.56 6.77 1.10
N GLY A 170 11.63 7.19 -0.17
CA GLY A 170 12.13 8.51 -0.55
C GLY A 170 11.34 9.66 0.08
N ILE A 171 10.01 9.55 0.17
CA ILE A 171 9.15 10.54 0.84
C ILE A 171 9.42 10.57 2.34
N VAL A 172 9.49 9.41 3.00
CA VAL A 172 9.81 9.32 4.43
C VAL A 172 11.14 9.99 4.70
N ARG A 173 12.20 9.64 3.95
CA ARG A 173 13.53 10.23 4.09
C ARG A 173 13.55 11.76 3.91
N ARG A 174 12.79 12.31 2.94
CA ARG A 174 12.68 13.77 2.74
C ARG A 174 11.99 14.46 3.91
N LYS A 175 10.95 13.86 4.50
CA LYS A 175 10.29 14.40 5.70
C LYS A 175 11.27 14.53 6.87
N LEU A 176 12.22 13.60 7.00
CA LEU A 176 13.27 13.64 8.03
C LEU A 176 14.32 14.72 7.76
N SER A 177 14.82 14.81 6.53
CA SER A 177 15.81 15.83 6.14
C SER A 177 15.32 17.27 6.33
N THR A 178 14.00 17.49 6.31
CA THR A 178 13.42 18.82 6.47
C THR A 178 13.50 19.30 7.93
N TYR A 179 13.77 18.42 8.89
CA TYR A 179 13.85 18.73 10.33
C TYR A 179 15.05 18.01 10.98
N PRO A 180 16.27 18.55 10.87
CA PRO A 180 17.50 17.89 11.32
C PRO A 180 17.74 17.89 12.86
N SER A 181 16.72 18.09 13.70
CA SER A 181 16.86 17.90 15.14
C SER A 181 16.54 16.46 15.53
N LEU A 182 17.53 15.58 15.34
CA LEU A 182 17.66 14.29 16.03
C LEU A 182 18.98 14.31 16.79
#